data_AF-A0AAV4YBP4-F1
#
_entry.id   AF-A0AAV4YBP4-F1
#
_cell.length_a   1.000
_cell.length_b   1.000
_cell.length_c   1.000
_cell.angle_alpha   90.00
_cell.angle_beta   90.00
_cell.angle_gamma   90.00
#
_symmetry.space_group_name_H-M   'P 1'
#
loop_
_entity.id
_entity.type
_entity.pdbx_description
1 polymer ?
#
loop_
_entity_poly.entity_id
_entity_poly.type
_entity_poly.pdbx_seq_one_letter_code
_entity_poly.pdbx_strand_id
1 'polypeptide(L)'
;MSQYYKRRWEFFFETLKNCIKNSRPYKQADFNEAVFREIEYNFDLGQETYSPYPIGDPIEISERLYGKYNDTDFSLIHCRS
;
A
#
# COMPACT_ATOMS: atom_id res chain seq x y z
N MET A 1 -5.01 -8.88 -3.82
CA MET A 1 -3.97 -7.82 -3.66
C MET A 1 -4.58 -6.42 -3.53
N SER A 2 -5.36 -5.94 -4.51
CA SER A 2 -5.91 -4.57 -4.50
C SER A 2 -6.89 -4.27 -3.35
N GLN A 3 -7.69 -5.24 -2.93
CA GLN A 3 -8.76 -5.01 -1.95
C GLN A 3 -8.31 -5.16 -0.49
N TYR A 4 -7.11 -5.72 -0.28
CA TYR A 4 -6.54 -5.93 1.05
C TYR A 4 -5.26 -5.11 1.23
N TYR A 5 -4.14 -5.58 0.68
CA TYR A 5 -2.82 -4.96 0.91
C TYR A 5 -2.74 -3.51 0.44
N LYS A 6 -3.29 -3.19 -0.74
CA LYS A 6 -3.29 -1.80 -1.21
C LYS A 6 -4.05 -0.88 -0.25
N ARG A 7 -5.24 -1.29 0.19
CA ARG A 7 -6.04 -0.52 1.17
C ARG A 7 -5.30 -0.34 2.50
N ARG A 8 -4.62 -1.37 3.00
CA ARG A 8 -3.79 -1.28 4.21
C ARG A 8 -2.69 -0.24 4.07
N TRP A 9 -1.96 -0.26 2.95
CA TRP A 9 -0.91 0.73 2.66
C TRP A 9 -1.46 2.15 2.51
N GLU A 10 -2.56 2.33 1.78
CA GLU A 10 -3.22 3.63 1.63
C GLU A 10 -3.65 4.18 2.99
N PHE A 11 -4.29 3.37 3.82
CA PHE A 11 -4.72 3.75 5.17
C PHE A 11 -3.55 4.11 6.08
N PHE A 12 -2.43 3.40 5.96
CA PHE A 12 -1.19 3.74 6.65
C PHE A 12 -0.63 5.09 6.21
N PHE A 13 -0.49 5.33 4.91
CA PHE A 13 0.02 6.61 4.39
C PHE A 13 -0.89 7.78 4.79
N GLU A 14 -2.21 7.62 4.74
CA GLU A 14 -3.14 8.66 5.19
C GLU A 14 -3.04 8.92 6.70
N THR A 15 -2.88 7.87 7.50
CA THR A 15 -2.65 8.01 8.95
C THR A 15 -1.36 8.81 9.22
N LEU A 16 -0.26 8.50 8.54
CA LEU A 16 1.00 9.21 8.68
C LEU A 16 0.89 10.68 8.24
N LYS A 17 0.27 10.95 7.08
CA LYS A 17 0.01 12.32 6.62
C LYS A 17 -0.79 13.11 7.65
N ASN A 18 -1.82 12.49 8.24
CA ASN A 18 -2.61 13.11 9.30
C ASN A 18 -1.79 13.38 10.55
N CYS A 19 -0.93 12.44 10.96
CA CYS A 19 -0.03 12.64 12.11
C CYS A 19 0.88 13.86 11.90
N ILE A 20 1.51 13.95 10.73
CA ILE A 20 2.39 15.07 10.35
C ILE A 20 1.61 16.38 10.33
N LYS A 21 0.45 16.41 9.66
CA LYS A 21 -0.39 17.62 9.53
C LYS A 21 -0.85 18.18 10.87
N ASN A 22 -1.09 17.32 11.86
CA ASN A 22 -1.59 17.70 13.17
C ASN A 22 -0.49 17.70 14.25
N SER A 23 0.78 17.58 13.87
CA SER A 23 1.93 17.51 14.80
C SER A 23 1.74 16.50 15.95
N ARG A 24 1.09 15.36 15.66
CA ARG A 24 0.85 14.29 16.64
C ARG A 24 1.78 13.10 16.38
N PRO A 25 2.29 12.43 17.42
CA PRO A 25 3.07 11.22 17.23
C PRO A 25 2.20 10.10 16.65
N TYR A 26 2.80 9.28 15.78
CA TYR A 26 2.19 8.04 15.33
C TYR A 26 2.18 7.02 16.48
N LYS A 27 1.01 6.44 16.74
CA LYS A 27 0.81 5.38 17.75
C LYS A 27 0.41 4.10 17.03
N GLN A 28 1.30 3.12 17.05
CA GLN A 28 1.10 1.87 16.31
C GLN A 28 -0.09 1.06 16.84
N ALA A 29 -0.35 1.06 18.15
CA ALA A 29 -1.50 0.36 18.74
C ALA A 29 -2.84 0.88 18.17
N ASP A 30 -3.03 2.20 18.17
CA ASP A 30 -4.22 2.86 17.61
C ASP A 30 -4.39 2.54 16.12
N PHE A 31 -3.30 2.55 15.36
CA PHE A 31 -3.33 2.17 13.94
C PHE A 31 -3.70 0.71 13.75
N ASN A 32 -3.12 -0.22 14.53
CA ASN A 32 -3.40 -1.65 14.44
C ASN A 32 -4.88 -1.95 14.69
N GLU A 33 -5.47 -1.31 15.71
CA GLU A 33 -6.90 -1.46 15.98
C GLU A 33 -7.75 -0.90 14.83
N ALA A 34 -7.39 0.28 14.33
CA ALA A 34 -8.14 0.92 13.25
C ALA A 34 -8.04 0.15 11.92
N VAL A 35 -6.84 -0.29 11.52
CA VAL A 35 -6.67 -1.04 10.26
C VAL A 35 -7.39 -2.38 10.32
N PHE A 36 -7.42 -3.04 11.48
CA PHE A 36 -8.18 -4.27 11.68
C PHE A 36 -9.67 -4.03 11.45
N ARG A 37 -10.25 -3.04 12.15
CA ARG A 37 -11.69 -2.74 12.10
C ARG A 37 -12.13 -2.25 10.72
N GLU A 38 -11.38 -1.33 10.12
CA GLU A 38 -11.81 -0.66 8.89
C GLU A 38 -11.53 -1.50 7.63
N ILE A 39 -10.49 -2.35 7.64
CA ILE A 39 -10.04 -3.04 6.43
C ILE A 39 -10.00 -4.56 6.60
N GLU A 40 -9.25 -5.07 7.58
CA GLU A 40 -8.96 -6.51 7.64
C GLU A 40 -10.22 -7.33 7.93
N TYR A 41 -10.99 -6.93 8.93
CA TYR A 41 -12.23 -7.60 9.30
C TYR A 41 -13.28 -7.58 8.17
N ASN A 42 -13.42 -6.44 7.49
CA ASN A 42 -14.36 -6.30 6.37
C ASN A 42 -13.93 -7.13 5.15
N PHE A 43 -12.63 -7.29 4.93
CA PHE A 43 -12.11 -8.15 3.87
C PHE A 43 -12.40 -9.63 4.16
N ASP A 44 -12.21 -10.07 5.41
CA ASP A 44 -12.43 -11.47 5.81
C ASP A 44 -13.91 -11.88 5.68
N LEU A 45 -14.83 -10.96 5.99
CA LEU A 45 -16.28 -11.19 5.84
C LEU A 45 -16.81 -10.89 4.44
N GLY A 46 -15.98 -10.33 3.55
CA GLY A 46 -16.38 -9.94 2.21
C GLY A 46 -16.81 -11.14 1.36
N GLN A 47 -17.88 -10.98 0.58
CA GLN A 47 -18.38 -11.98 -0.39
C GLN A 47 -18.01 -11.60 -1.83
N GLU A 48 -16.96 -10.79 -1.99
CA GLU A 48 -16.51 -10.34 -3.29
C GLU A 48 -16.00 -11.52 -4.13
N THR A 49 -16.39 -11.54 -5.40
CA THR A 49 -15.97 -12.59 -6.34
C THR A 49 -14.69 -12.19 -7.04
N TYR A 50 -13.74 -13.11 -7.11
CA TYR A 50 -12.46 -12.92 -7.80
C TYR A 50 -12.48 -13.67 -9.12
N SER A 51 -12.08 -13.01 -10.22
CA SER A 51 -11.99 -13.64 -11.53
C SER A 51 -11.00 -14.81 -11.48
N PRO A 52 -11.39 -16.02 -11.93
CA PRO A 52 -10.46 -17.14 -12.06
C PRO A 52 -9.62 -17.05 -13.34
N TYR A 53 -9.97 -16.13 -14.25
CA TYR A 53 -9.29 -15.97 -15.54
C TYR A 53 -8.22 -14.88 -15.49
N PRO A 54 -7.07 -15.10 -16.14
CA PRO A 54 -6.04 -14.08 -16.27
C PRO A 54 -6.54 -12.92 -17.14
N ILE A 55 -6.06 -11.71 -16.83
CA ILE A 55 -6.39 -10.48 -17.55
C ILE A 55 -5.09 -9.72 -17.82
N GLY A 56 -4.89 -9.30 -19.07
CA GLY A 56 -3.72 -8.51 -19.50
C GLY A 56 -2.58 -9.34 -20.10
N ASP A 57 -1.60 -8.64 -20.68
CA ASP A 57 -0.38 -9.22 -21.25
C ASP A 57 0.78 -9.13 -20.23
N PRO A 58 1.32 -10.27 -19.76
CA PRO A 58 2.47 -10.29 -18.85
C PRO A 58 3.72 -9.57 -19.37
N ILE A 59 4.02 -9.63 -20.67
CA ILE A 59 5.23 -9.01 -21.25
C ILE A 59 5.09 -7.49 -21.20
N GLU A 60 3.99 -6.96 -21.74
CA GLU A 60 3.70 -5.52 -21.74
C GLU A 60 3.69 -4.95 -20.30
N ILE A 61 3.04 -5.64 -19.36
CA ILE A 61 2.99 -5.21 -17.96
C ILE A 61 4.38 -5.19 -17.34
N SER A 62 5.20 -6.20 -17.63
CA SER A 62 6.57 -6.31 -17.10
C SER A 62 7.46 -5.20 -17.62
N GLU A 63 7.45 -4.94 -18.93
CA GLU A 63 8.23 -3.85 -19.54
C GLU A 63 7.84 -2.48 -18.97
N ARG A 64 6.53 -2.24 -18.78
CA ARG A 64 6.04 -1.00 -18.18
C ARG A 64 6.48 -0.83 -16.73
N LEU A 65 6.42 -1.91 -15.93
CA LEU A 65 6.87 -1.87 -14.54
C LEU A 65 8.38 -1.65 -14.46
N TYR A 66 9.15 -2.32 -15.31
CA TYR A 66 10.59 -2.16 -15.40
C TYR A 66 10.96 -0.71 -15.74
N GLY A 67 10.42 -0.17 -16.83
CA GLY A 67 10.71 1.21 -17.23
C GLY A 67 10.35 2.25 -16.16
N LYS A 68 9.30 2.01 -15.36
CA LYS A 68 8.88 2.95 -14.31
C LYS A 68 9.70 2.86 -13.02
N TYR A 69 10.04 1.66 -12.56
CA TYR A 69 10.60 1.46 -11.21
C TYR A 69 12.08 1.08 -11.22
N ASN A 70 12.63 0.57 -12.32
CA ASN A 70 14.04 0.16 -12.40
C ASN A 70 15.01 1.34 -12.43
N ASP A 71 14.61 2.47 -13.03
CA ASP A 71 15.46 3.65 -13.19
C ASP A 71 15.47 4.58 -11.96
N THR A 72 15.00 4.06 -10.80
CA THR A 72 15.06 4.82 -9.55
C THR A 72 16.49 4.78 -9.04
N ASP A 73 17.26 5.81 -9.36
CA ASP A 73 18.64 5.98 -8.89
C ASP A 73 18.70 6.00 -7.35
N PHE A 74 19.14 4.88 -6.76
CA PHE A 74 19.37 4.72 -5.32
C PHE A 74 20.57 5.55 -4.82
N SER A 75 21.29 6.27 -5.68
CA SER A 75 22.43 7.11 -5.29
C SER A 75 22.08 8.24 -4.30
N LEU A 76 20.81 8.64 -4.21
CA LEU A 76 20.37 9.69 -3.28
C LEU A 76 20.15 9.21 -1.83
N ILE A 77 20.32 7.91 -1.53
CA ILE A 77 20.19 7.37 -0.16
C ILE A 77 21.55 7.34 0.58
N HIS A 78 22.64 7.82 -0.04
CA HIS A 78 23.98 7.89 0.57
C HIS A 78 24.59 9.31 0.64
N CYS A 79 23.78 10.33 0.91
CA CYS A 79 24.24 11.66 1.33
C CYS A 79 23.42 12.08 2.56
N ARG A 80 23.93 12.34 3.77
CA ARG A 80 25.29 12.48 4.34
C ARG A 80 25.19 12.18 5.84
N SER A 81 26.14 11.43 6.40
CA SER A 81 26.49 11.44 7.83
C SER A 81 27.48 12.55 8.12
#